data_AF-A0AA52EHE1-F1
#
_entry.id   AF-A0AA52EHE1-F1
#
_cell.length_a   1.000
_cell.length_b   1.000
_cell.length_c   1.000
_cell.angle_alpha   90.00
_cell.angle_beta   90.00
_cell.angle_gamma   90.00
#
_symmetry.space_group_name_H-M   'P 1'
#
loop_
_entity.id
_entity.type
_entity.pdbx_description
1 polymer ?
#
loop_
_entity_poly.entity_id
_entity_poly.type
_entity_poly.pdbx_seq_one_letter_code
_entity_poly.pdbx_strand_id
1 'polypeptide(L)'
;MPVLRNKEKSILYIHTPKTGGAYIEDFFKANGFKMTYWTSIIDPIERCTAQHYHMKILNQLFDFSKFNFIFMTVRNPISRLVSEYNWLIKKRKILSPSISFEEFLKKTLEDYNKNPYLYDNHIRPQTEFAKKGVTVFKQENQFDEKWAERLETLIGIEFKTKEVVKTQNSPDFHKKLTLGDVDPAVVKAVNDFYHLDFKNFNYDPEEAWNSYGIHLE
;
A
#
# COMPACT_ATOMS: atom_id res chain seq x y z
N MET A 1 11.34 4.37 -1.07
CA MET A 1 11.18 3.98 -2.48
C MET A 1 10.49 5.11 -3.18
N PRO A 2 11.05 5.61 -4.28
CA PRO A 2 10.34 5.08 -5.44
C PRO A 2 11.25 4.67 -6.59
N VAL A 3 12.56 4.83 -6.51
CA VAL A 3 13.43 4.61 -7.69
C VAL A 3 14.32 3.38 -7.54
N LEU A 4 14.07 2.39 -8.40
CA LEU A 4 14.79 1.12 -8.52
C LEU A 4 15.66 1.17 -9.77
N ARG A 5 16.97 0.97 -9.63
CA ARG A 5 17.93 1.10 -10.74
C ARG A 5 18.91 -0.06 -10.79
N ASN A 6 19.12 -0.62 -11.98
CA ASN A 6 20.29 -1.42 -12.29
C ASN A 6 21.06 -0.75 -13.46
N LYS A 7 22.00 -1.45 -14.10
CA LYS A 7 22.76 -0.90 -15.24
C LYS A 7 21.90 -0.66 -16.50
N GLU A 8 20.75 -1.31 -16.61
CA GLU A 8 19.94 -1.37 -17.83
C GLU A 8 18.65 -0.56 -17.73
N LYS A 9 18.03 -0.52 -16.54
CA LYS A 9 16.70 0.03 -16.32
C LYS A 9 16.66 0.92 -15.09
N SER A 10 15.89 2.00 -15.21
CA SER A 10 15.42 2.87 -14.13
C SER A 10 13.91 2.75 -14.04
N ILE A 11 13.42 2.25 -12.92
CA ILE A 11 12.01 1.92 -12.69
C ILE A 11 11.50 2.79 -11.54
N LEU A 12 10.32 3.39 -11.73
CA LEU A 12 9.61 4.04 -10.65
C LEU A 12 8.56 3.08 -10.08
N TYR A 13 8.75 2.65 -8.84
CA TYR A 13 7.72 1.98 -8.07
C TYR A 13 7.01 3.00 -7.18
N ILE A 14 5.78 3.35 -7.54
CA ILE A 14 4.91 4.20 -6.73
C ILE A 14 4.39 3.33 -5.57
N HIS A 15 4.99 3.51 -4.40
CA HIS A 15 4.69 2.69 -3.24
C HIS A 15 3.49 3.25 -2.45
N THR A 16 2.34 2.60 -2.64
CA THR A 16 1.16 2.80 -1.79
C THR A 16 1.34 2.02 -0.49
N PRO A 17 1.27 2.64 0.70
CA PRO A 17 1.46 1.94 1.96
C PRO A 17 0.51 0.75 2.13
N LYS A 18 1.01 -0.34 2.74
CA LYS A 18 0.24 -1.54 3.12
C LYS A 18 -0.26 -2.40 1.97
N THR A 19 0.34 -2.24 0.81
CA THR A 19 0.05 -3.00 -0.43
C THR A 19 1.14 -4.04 -0.77
N GLY A 20 1.94 -4.44 0.23
CA GLY A 20 2.98 -5.47 0.08
C GLY A 20 4.33 -4.97 -0.45
N GLY A 21 4.64 -3.67 -0.33
CA GLY A 21 5.88 -3.11 -0.87
C GLY A 21 7.17 -3.71 -0.30
N ALA A 22 7.16 -4.28 0.92
CA ALA A 22 8.33 -5.00 1.43
C ALA A 22 8.73 -6.19 0.53
N TYR A 23 7.75 -6.92 -0.03
CA TYR A 23 8.02 -8.02 -0.95
C TYR A 23 8.63 -7.49 -2.26
N ILE A 24 8.14 -6.35 -2.75
CA ILE A 24 8.67 -5.69 -3.94
C ILE A 24 10.12 -5.23 -3.71
N GLU A 25 10.40 -4.61 -2.56
CA GLU A 25 11.76 -4.20 -2.18
C GLU A 25 12.72 -5.39 -2.17
N ASP A 26 12.36 -6.44 -1.45
CA ASP A 26 13.23 -7.60 -1.27
C ASP A 26 13.46 -8.33 -2.59
N PHE A 27 12.43 -8.44 -3.43
CA PHE A 27 12.53 -9.01 -4.78
C PHE A 27 13.51 -8.23 -5.67
N PHE A 28 13.37 -6.91 -5.74
CA PHE A 28 14.27 -6.09 -6.57
C PHE A 28 15.71 -6.06 -6.03
N LYS A 29 15.89 -6.06 -4.71
CA LYS A 29 17.21 -6.18 -4.07
C LYS A 29 17.86 -7.53 -4.41
N ALA A 30 17.13 -8.64 -4.32
CA ALA A 30 17.62 -9.97 -4.70
C ALA A 30 18.04 -10.03 -6.18
N ASN A 31 17.37 -9.26 -7.02
CA ASN A 31 17.69 -9.10 -8.44
C ASN A 31 18.78 -8.04 -8.75
N GLY A 32 19.45 -7.51 -7.73
CA GLY A 32 20.60 -6.62 -7.88
C GLY A 32 20.25 -5.17 -8.24
N PHE A 33 18.99 -4.75 -8.05
CA PHE A 33 18.63 -3.35 -8.19
C PHE A 33 19.06 -2.55 -6.97
N LYS A 34 19.61 -1.37 -7.21
CA LYS A 34 19.84 -0.35 -6.20
C LYS A 34 18.56 0.45 -6.01
N MET A 35 18.19 0.63 -4.74
CA MET A 35 17.01 1.40 -4.35
C MET A 35 17.46 2.76 -3.81
N THR A 36 16.84 3.83 -4.32
CA THR A 36 17.10 5.21 -3.87
C THR A 36 15.80 5.86 -3.39
N TYR A 37 15.90 7.02 -2.73
CA TYR A 37 14.77 7.72 -2.09
C TYR A 37 14.03 6.81 -1.09
N TRP A 38 14.79 6.12 -0.24
CA TRP A 38 14.26 5.27 0.83
C TRP A 38 14.93 5.70 2.14
N THR A 39 14.13 5.92 3.18
CA THR A 39 14.60 6.26 4.53
C THR A 39 13.63 5.71 5.56
N SER A 40 14.11 5.19 6.68
CA SER A 40 13.26 4.80 7.80
C SER A 40 12.89 5.97 8.72
N ILE A 41 13.45 7.15 8.46
CA ILE A 41 13.32 8.37 9.27
C ILE A 41 12.64 9.44 8.43
N ILE A 42 11.58 10.04 8.98
CA ILE A 42 10.98 11.25 8.43
C ILE A 42 11.94 12.40 8.75
N ASP A 43 12.43 13.08 7.71
CA ASP A 43 13.24 14.28 7.88
C ASP A 43 12.39 15.36 8.60
N PRO A 44 12.91 16.10 9.59
CA PRO A 44 12.14 17.12 10.32
C PRO A 44 11.41 18.15 9.46
N ILE A 45 11.88 18.41 8.23
CA ILE A 45 11.23 19.34 7.30
C ILE A 45 10.19 18.67 6.39
N GLU A 46 10.13 17.34 6.38
CA GLU A 46 9.24 16.56 5.54
C GLU A 46 8.01 16.08 6.30
N ARG A 47 6.89 15.89 5.58
CA ARG A 47 5.61 15.49 6.18
C ARG A 47 5.41 13.97 6.27
N CYS A 48 6.11 13.22 5.43
CA CYS A 48 6.18 11.77 5.44
C CYS A 48 7.50 11.31 4.82
N THR A 49 7.83 10.05 4.96
CA THR A 49 9.00 9.48 4.31
C THR A 49 8.84 9.47 2.79
N ALA A 50 9.96 9.58 2.07
CA ALA A 50 9.98 9.62 0.61
C ALA A 50 9.35 8.38 -0.04
N GLN A 51 9.32 7.23 0.66
CA GLN A 51 8.60 6.04 0.18
C GLN A 51 7.09 6.23 0.05
N HIS A 52 6.50 7.16 0.78
CA HIS A 52 5.06 7.35 0.85
C HIS A 52 4.61 8.66 0.22
N TYR A 53 5.44 9.25 -0.65
CA TYR A 53 5.04 10.41 -1.44
C TYR A 53 3.91 10.05 -2.42
N HIS A 54 2.81 10.77 -2.30
CA HIS A 54 1.67 10.68 -3.21
C HIS A 54 1.96 11.46 -4.50
N MET A 55 1.12 11.28 -5.53
CA MET A 55 1.42 11.70 -6.90
C MET A 55 1.67 13.21 -7.03
N LYS A 56 0.99 14.03 -6.24
CA LYS A 56 1.21 15.49 -6.22
C LYS A 56 2.67 15.85 -5.90
N ILE A 57 3.29 15.19 -4.93
CA ILE A 57 4.70 15.40 -4.57
C ILE A 57 5.61 14.81 -5.66
N LEU A 58 5.31 13.59 -6.12
CA LEU A 58 6.11 12.92 -7.16
C LEU A 58 6.16 13.74 -8.47
N ASN A 59 5.07 14.40 -8.86
CA ASN A 59 5.02 15.30 -10.02
C ASN A 59 5.96 16.51 -9.90
N GLN A 60 6.30 16.92 -8.68
CA GLN A 60 7.22 18.05 -8.44
C GLN A 60 8.68 17.60 -8.43
N LEU A 61 8.93 16.34 -8.04
CA LEU A 61 10.28 15.82 -7.86
C LEU A 61 10.85 15.12 -9.10
N PHE A 62 9.97 14.54 -9.92
CA PHE A 62 10.41 13.65 -11.00
C PHE A 62 9.90 14.07 -12.38
N ASP A 63 10.81 14.02 -13.34
CA ASP A 63 10.47 13.86 -14.75
C ASP A 63 10.21 12.38 -15.04
N PHE A 64 8.94 12.01 -15.18
CA PHE A 64 8.53 10.63 -15.40
C PHE A 64 9.06 10.02 -16.70
N SER A 65 9.42 10.85 -17.69
CA SER A 65 9.99 10.36 -18.96
C SER A 65 11.37 9.71 -18.79
N LYS A 66 12.02 9.93 -17.64
CA LYS A 66 13.33 9.34 -17.30
C LYS A 66 13.24 7.92 -16.75
N PHE A 67 12.04 7.38 -16.55
CA PHE A 67 11.87 5.99 -16.12
C PHE A 67 11.48 5.11 -17.30
N ASN A 68 12.14 3.96 -17.42
CA ASN A 68 11.83 2.96 -18.44
C ASN A 68 10.49 2.26 -18.17
N PHE A 69 10.11 2.18 -16.89
CA PHE A 69 8.86 1.56 -16.48
C PHE A 69 8.36 2.20 -15.19
N ILE A 70 7.05 2.31 -15.06
CA ILE A 70 6.39 2.85 -13.88
C ILE A 70 5.25 1.91 -13.50
N PHE A 71 5.22 1.51 -12.24
CA PHE A 71 4.12 0.73 -11.70
C PHE A 71 3.78 1.14 -10.27
N MET A 72 2.61 0.74 -9.84
CA MET A 72 2.17 0.86 -8.46
C MET A 72 1.55 -0.45 -7.98
N THR A 73 1.47 -0.60 -6.68
CA THR A 73 0.70 -1.66 -6.04
C THR A 73 -0.50 -1.07 -5.33
N VAL A 74 -1.61 -1.80 -5.37
CA VAL A 74 -2.85 -1.46 -4.67
C VAL A 74 -3.37 -2.67 -3.90
N ARG A 75 -4.30 -2.42 -3.00
CA ARG A 75 -4.97 -3.43 -2.20
C ARG A 75 -6.43 -3.02 -2.00
N ASN A 76 -7.30 -3.99 -1.77
CA ASN A 76 -8.65 -3.75 -1.27
C ASN A 76 -8.60 -2.76 -0.08
N PRO A 77 -9.38 -1.65 -0.11
CA PRO A 77 -9.31 -0.61 0.91
C PRO A 77 -9.51 -1.13 2.34
N ILE A 78 -10.43 -2.07 2.55
CA ILE A 78 -10.72 -2.64 3.87
C ILE A 78 -9.58 -3.55 4.32
N SER A 79 -9.08 -4.41 3.44
CA SER A 79 -7.89 -5.22 3.76
C SER A 79 -6.65 -4.38 4.07
N ARG A 80 -6.53 -3.21 3.44
CA ARG A 80 -5.46 -2.24 3.69
C ARG A 80 -5.60 -1.61 5.08
N LEU A 81 -6.81 -1.19 5.47
CA LEU A 81 -7.11 -0.68 6.81
C LEU A 81 -6.86 -1.73 7.90
N VAL A 82 -7.35 -2.96 7.72
CA VAL A 82 -7.13 -4.06 8.67
C VAL A 82 -5.65 -4.37 8.82
N SER A 83 -4.88 -4.30 7.74
CA SER A 83 -3.42 -4.47 7.78
C SER A 83 -2.73 -3.34 8.53
N GLU A 84 -3.25 -2.11 8.48
CA GLU A 84 -2.70 -0.97 9.21
C GLU A 84 -3.04 -1.06 10.69
N TYR A 85 -4.31 -1.34 11.01
CA TYR A 85 -4.79 -1.59 12.36
C TYR A 85 -3.92 -2.62 13.11
N ASN A 86 -3.70 -3.78 12.50
CA ASN A 86 -2.81 -4.81 13.04
C ASN A 86 -1.38 -4.33 13.25
N TRP A 87 -0.86 -3.53 12.31
CA TRP A 87 0.52 -3.05 12.36
C TRP A 87 0.73 -2.04 13.47
N LEU A 88 -0.23 -1.12 13.64
CA LEU A 88 -0.21 -0.08 14.66
C LEU A 88 -0.27 -0.68 16.06
N ILE A 89 -1.05 -1.75 16.27
CA ILE A 89 -1.12 -2.48 17.54
C ILE A 89 0.13 -3.35 17.74
N LYS A 90 0.37 -4.31 16.85
CA LYS A 90 1.33 -5.40 17.09
C LYS A 90 2.79 -4.98 16.89
N LYS A 91 3.06 -4.20 15.83
CA LYS A 91 4.43 -3.90 15.39
C LYS A 91 4.90 -2.52 15.85
N ARG A 92 4.04 -1.51 15.79
CA ARG A 92 4.38 -0.14 16.21
C ARG A 92 4.04 0.17 17.65
N LYS A 93 3.10 -0.58 18.27
CA LYS A 93 2.61 -0.33 19.63
C LYS A 93 2.15 1.13 19.83
N ILE A 94 1.58 1.73 18.78
CA ILE A 94 1.03 3.09 18.79
C ILE A 94 -0.39 3.07 19.33
N LEU A 95 -1.17 2.05 18.96
CA LEU A 95 -2.53 1.84 19.44
C LEU A 95 -2.55 0.85 20.60
N SER A 96 -3.48 1.05 21.53
CA SER A 96 -3.76 0.07 22.58
C SER A 96 -4.25 -1.24 21.96
N PRO A 97 -3.82 -2.43 22.44
CA PRO A 97 -4.41 -3.70 22.04
C PRO A 97 -5.91 -3.83 22.34
N SER A 98 -6.46 -2.97 23.21
CA SER A 98 -7.86 -2.98 23.62
C SER A 98 -8.77 -2.09 22.77
N ILE A 99 -8.23 -1.24 21.89
CA ILE A 99 -9.05 -0.41 21.01
C ILE A 99 -9.87 -1.34 20.10
N SER A 100 -11.13 -1.01 19.82
CA SER A 100 -11.90 -1.77 18.83
C SER A 100 -11.53 -1.35 17.40
N PHE A 101 -11.90 -2.17 16.40
CA PHE A 101 -11.70 -1.80 15.01
C PHE A 101 -12.57 -0.58 14.63
N GLU A 102 -13.81 -0.52 15.11
CA GLU A 102 -14.69 0.64 14.88
C GLU A 102 -14.11 1.94 15.47
N GLU A 103 -13.65 1.91 16.72
CA GLU A 103 -12.99 3.06 17.36
C GLU A 103 -11.77 3.52 16.57
N PHE A 104 -10.96 2.57 16.08
CA PHE A 104 -9.85 2.87 15.20
C PHE A 104 -10.30 3.56 13.91
N LEU A 105 -11.36 3.10 13.24
CA LEU A 105 -11.88 3.70 12.02
C LEU A 105 -12.35 5.15 12.26
N LYS A 106 -13.20 5.36 13.27
CA LYS A 106 -13.70 6.68 13.65
C LYS A 106 -12.55 7.66 13.89
N LYS A 107 -11.62 7.27 14.77
CA LYS A 107 -10.45 8.09 15.12
C LYS A 107 -9.55 8.37 13.93
N THR A 108 -9.35 7.38 13.06
CA THR A 108 -8.50 7.51 11.87
C THR A 108 -9.06 8.52 10.88
N LEU A 109 -10.37 8.50 10.61
CA LEU A 109 -11.01 9.47 9.72
C LEU A 109 -10.96 10.89 10.31
N GLU A 110 -11.22 11.03 11.61
CA GLU A 110 -11.11 12.32 12.32
C GLU A 110 -9.69 12.90 12.29
N ASP A 111 -8.69 12.08 12.59
CA ASP A 111 -7.29 12.50 12.63
C ASP A 111 -6.74 12.76 11.24
N TYR A 112 -7.20 12.03 10.21
CA TYR A 112 -6.82 12.29 8.82
C TYR A 112 -7.30 13.66 8.34
N ASN A 113 -8.51 14.07 8.73
CA ASN A 113 -9.03 15.40 8.41
C ASN A 113 -8.17 16.53 8.99
N LYS A 114 -7.51 16.29 10.14
CA LYS A 114 -6.58 17.24 10.76
C LYS A 114 -5.18 17.16 10.14
N ASN A 115 -4.74 15.94 9.80
CA ASN A 115 -3.44 15.67 9.22
C ASN A 115 -3.52 14.61 8.11
N PRO A 116 -3.54 15.03 6.83
CA PRO A 116 -3.57 14.11 5.69
C PRO A 116 -2.33 13.23 5.50
N TYR A 117 -1.31 13.35 6.36
CA TYR A 117 -0.11 12.51 6.40
C TYR A 117 -0.11 11.53 7.58
N LEU A 118 -1.29 11.28 8.16
CA LEU A 118 -1.48 10.36 9.28
C LEU A 118 -0.79 9.01 9.04
N TYR A 119 -0.06 8.57 10.07
CA TYR A 119 0.76 7.36 10.07
C TYR A 119 1.71 7.27 8.88
N ASP A 120 2.47 8.34 8.59
CA ASP A 120 3.39 8.37 7.46
C ASP A 120 2.69 8.23 6.10
N ASN A 121 1.55 8.92 5.96
CA ASN A 121 0.69 8.96 4.78
C ASN A 121 0.00 7.61 4.44
N HIS A 122 -0.11 6.70 5.42
CA HIS A 122 -0.68 5.35 5.22
C HIS A 122 -2.20 5.35 4.96
N ILE A 123 -2.93 6.36 5.43
CA ILE A 123 -4.39 6.39 5.35
C ILE A 123 -4.90 6.99 4.04
N ARG A 124 -4.08 7.81 3.37
CA ARG A 124 -4.47 8.51 2.14
C ARG A 124 -5.02 7.53 1.08
N PRO A 125 -6.12 7.89 0.38
CA PRO A 125 -6.65 7.12 -0.74
C PRO A 125 -5.56 6.77 -1.77
N GLN A 126 -5.57 5.51 -2.22
CA GLN A 126 -4.59 4.95 -3.15
C GLN A 126 -4.67 5.65 -4.52
N THR A 127 -5.85 6.15 -4.88
CA THR A 127 -6.07 6.97 -6.07
C THR A 127 -5.26 8.26 -6.09
N GLU A 128 -4.87 8.80 -4.94
CA GLU A 128 -3.98 9.97 -4.87
C GLU A 128 -2.50 9.63 -5.12
N PHE A 129 -2.13 8.35 -5.05
CA PHE A 129 -0.83 7.86 -5.49
C PHE A 129 -0.85 7.52 -6.98
N ALA A 130 -2.02 7.23 -7.55
CA ALA A 130 -2.14 6.75 -8.91
C ALA A 130 -1.72 7.79 -9.96
N LYS A 131 -1.16 7.30 -11.05
CA LYS A 131 -0.90 8.06 -12.28
C LYS A 131 -1.58 7.35 -13.44
N LYS A 132 -2.26 8.10 -14.30
CA LYS A 132 -2.87 7.54 -15.52
C LYS A 132 -1.81 6.87 -16.39
N GLY A 133 -2.11 5.66 -16.88
CA GLY A 133 -1.26 4.93 -17.81
C GLY A 133 -0.09 4.16 -17.18
N VAL A 134 0.00 4.09 -15.84
CA VAL A 134 0.98 3.22 -15.17
C VAL A 134 0.40 1.83 -14.94
N THR A 135 1.27 0.83 -14.83
CA THR A 135 0.84 -0.54 -14.51
C THR A 135 0.42 -0.62 -13.04
N VAL A 136 -0.73 -1.25 -12.77
CA VAL A 136 -1.24 -1.46 -11.41
C VAL A 136 -1.23 -2.96 -11.10
N PHE A 137 -0.60 -3.34 -9.99
CA PHE A 137 -0.65 -4.70 -9.45
C PHE A 137 -1.48 -4.73 -8.16
N LYS A 138 -2.44 -5.66 -8.09
CA LYS A 138 -3.26 -5.88 -6.90
C LYS A 138 -2.58 -6.88 -5.98
N GLN A 139 -2.45 -6.57 -4.69
CA GLN A 139 -1.86 -7.48 -3.71
C GLN A 139 -2.67 -8.79 -3.59
N GLU A 140 -3.98 -8.74 -3.82
CA GLU A 140 -4.87 -9.92 -3.82
C GLU A 140 -4.46 -10.97 -4.86
N ASN A 141 -3.82 -10.54 -5.96
CA ASN A 141 -3.32 -11.44 -6.99
C ASN A 141 -1.97 -12.08 -6.62
N GLN A 142 -1.44 -11.77 -5.43
CA GLN A 142 -0.15 -12.20 -4.92
C GLN A 142 1.05 -11.66 -5.75
N PHE A 143 2.20 -11.57 -5.08
CA PHE A 143 3.48 -11.34 -5.73
C PHE A 143 4.25 -12.65 -5.67
N ASP A 144 4.13 -13.43 -6.73
CA ASP A 144 4.72 -14.75 -6.91
C ASP A 144 5.54 -14.80 -8.21
N GLU A 145 5.95 -15.99 -8.63
CA GLU A 145 6.73 -16.19 -9.85
C GLU A 145 5.99 -15.69 -11.11
N LYS A 146 4.67 -15.88 -11.20
CA LYS A 146 3.89 -15.38 -12.36
C LYS A 146 3.86 -13.86 -12.41
N TRP A 147 3.78 -13.21 -11.24
CA TRP A 147 3.93 -11.77 -11.15
C TRP A 147 5.33 -11.32 -11.64
N ALA A 148 6.39 -12.04 -11.25
CA ALA A 148 7.76 -11.74 -11.68
C ALA A 148 7.93 -11.90 -13.20
N GLU A 149 7.42 -12.98 -13.80
CA GLU A 149 7.44 -13.21 -15.26
C GLU A 149 6.70 -12.13 -16.04
N ARG A 150 5.53 -11.72 -15.54
CA ARG A 150 4.78 -10.60 -16.13
C ARG A 150 5.60 -9.32 -16.06
N LEU A 151 6.31 -9.10 -14.95
CA LEU A 151 7.13 -7.91 -14.75
C LEU A 151 8.36 -7.90 -15.68
N GLU A 152 9.02 -9.04 -15.90
CA GLU A 152 10.08 -9.21 -16.92
C GLU A 152 9.59 -8.81 -18.31
N THR A 153 8.42 -9.33 -18.70
CA THR A 153 7.82 -9.06 -20.01
C THR A 153 7.53 -7.57 -20.18
N LEU A 154 6.97 -6.92 -19.16
CA LEU A 154 6.61 -5.51 -19.20
C LEU A 154 7.83 -4.57 -19.22
N ILE A 155 8.89 -4.92 -18.50
CA ILE A 155 10.12 -4.10 -18.42
C ILE A 155 11.06 -4.40 -19.59
N GLY A 156 11.01 -5.62 -20.14
CA GLY A 156 11.96 -6.15 -21.10
C GLY A 156 13.34 -6.36 -20.47
N ILE A 157 13.40 -7.18 -19.40
CA ILE A 157 14.61 -7.65 -18.71
C ILE A 157 14.44 -9.10 -18.27
N GLU A 158 15.54 -9.75 -17.91
CA GLU A 158 15.56 -11.02 -17.21
C GLU A 158 16.01 -10.81 -15.76
N PHE A 159 15.22 -11.31 -14.81
CA PHE A 159 15.57 -11.33 -13.40
C PHE A 159 16.45 -12.54 -13.09
N LYS A 160 17.41 -12.35 -12.17
CA LYS A 160 18.28 -13.44 -11.67
C LYS A 160 17.49 -14.49 -10.90
N THR A 161 16.41 -14.08 -10.24
CA THR A 161 15.47 -14.97 -9.55
C THR A 161 14.05 -14.43 -9.71
N LYS A 162 13.11 -15.34 -9.92
CA LYS A 162 11.67 -15.06 -9.93
C LYS A 162 11.01 -15.38 -8.59
N GLU A 163 11.77 -15.95 -7.65
CA GLU A 163 11.28 -16.24 -6.31
C GLU A 163 11.03 -14.94 -5.55
N VAL A 164 9.79 -14.77 -5.08
CA VAL A 164 9.41 -13.66 -4.21
C VAL A 164 9.37 -14.17 -2.78
N VAL A 165 10.47 -13.95 -2.04
CA VAL A 165 10.57 -14.38 -0.64
C VAL A 165 9.64 -13.53 0.24
N LYS A 166 8.69 -14.17 0.91
CA LYS A 166 7.74 -13.49 1.81
C LYS A 166 8.34 -13.33 3.21
N THR A 167 9.37 -12.50 3.33
CA THR A 167 10.13 -12.26 4.59
C THR A 167 9.29 -11.72 5.75
N GLN A 168 8.14 -11.08 5.47
CA GLN A 168 7.26 -10.49 6.49
C GLN A 168 5.95 -11.26 6.73
N ASN A 169 5.83 -12.49 6.24
CA ASN A 169 4.70 -13.37 6.56
C ASN A 169 4.86 -13.99 7.95
N SER A 170 4.69 -13.20 9.02
CA SER A 170 4.44 -13.80 10.33
C SER A 170 3.01 -14.36 10.35
N PRO A 171 2.80 -15.66 10.63
CA PRO A 171 1.46 -16.26 10.74
C PRO A 171 0.56 -15.51 11.74
N ASP A 172 1.13 -14.97 12.82
CA ASP A 172 0.42 -14.22 13.86
C ASP A 172 -0.08 -12.84 13.40
N PHE A 173 0.53 -12.29 12.35
CA PHE A 173 0.14 -11.00 11.79
C PHE A 173 -1.10 -11.12 10.88
N HIS A 174 -1.31 -12.29 10.28
CA HIS A 174 -2.38 -12.58 9.32
C HIS A 174 -3.54 -13.41 9.88
N LYS A 175 -3.49 -13.79 11.17
CA LYS A 175 -4.63 -14.43 11.83
C LYS A 175 -5.86 -13.55 11.62
N LYS A 176 -6.91 -14.08 10.96
CA LYS A 176 -8.18 -13.37 10.72
C LYS A 176 -8.64 -12.82 12.07
N LEU A 177 -8.58 -11.51 12.24
CA LEU A 177 -9.21 -10.87 13.37
C LEU A 177 -10.71 -10.91 13.11
N THR A 178 -11.47 -11.40 14.08
CA THR A 178 -12.89 -11.04 14.15
C THR A 178 -12.90 -9.56 14.53
N LEU A 179 -13.28 -8.69 13.60
CA LEU A 179 -13.22 -7.24 13.80
C LEU A 179 -14.38 -6.72 14.68
N GLY A 180 -15.29 -7.62 15.07
CA GLY A 180 -16.54 -7.28 15.73
C GLY A 180 -17.54 -6.67 14.75
N ASP A 181 -18.67 -6.24 15.28
CA ASP A 181 -19.64 -5.44 14.54
C ASP A 181 -19.08 -4.02 14.36
N VAL A 182 -19.45 -3.39 13.24
CA VAL A 182 -19.11 -1.99 12.96
C VAL A 182 -20.41 -1.28 12.60
N ASP A 183 -20.71 -0.18 13.28
CA ASP A 183 -21.89 0.63 13.03
C ASP A 183 -22.03 0.98 11.52
N PRO A 184 -23.19 0.76 10.89
CA PRO A 184 -23.40 1.03 9.46
C PRO A 184 -23.05 2.46 9.03
N ALA A 185 -23.20 3.46 9.91
CA ALA A 185 -22.79 4.84 9.63
C ALA A 185 -21.27 4.98 9.50
N VAL A 186 -20.50 4.21 10.28
CA VAL A 186 -19.03 4.16 10.18
C VAL A 186 -18.62 3.47 8.90
N VAL A 187 -19.27 2.36 8.56
CA VAL A 187 -19.04 1.65 7.30
C VAL A 187 -19.28 2.58 6.12
N LYS A 188 -20.41 3.30 6.13
CA LYS A 188 -20.73 4.31 5.11
C LYS A 188 -19.64 5.39 5.03
N ALA A 189 -19.19 5.93 6.18
CA ALA A 189 -18.15 6.97 6.19
C ALA A 189 -16.82 6.48 5.60
N VAL A 190 -16.43 5.23 5.87
CA VAL A 190 -15.23 4.62 5.30
C VAL A 190 -15.40 4.37 3.79
N ASN A 191 -16.57 3.90 3.36
CA ASN A 191 -16.89 3.71 1.93
C ASN A 191 -16.85 5.03 1.17
N ASP A 192 -17.43 6.10 1.74
CA ASP A 192 -17.39 7.44 1.17
C ASP A 192 -15.95 7.97 1.10
N PHE A 193 -15.13 7.73 2.13
CA PHE A 193 -13.73 8.14 2.14
C PHE A 193 -12.90 7.44 1.05
N TYR A 194 -13.10 6.13 0.83
CA TYR A 194 -12.37 5.34 -0.16
C TYR A 194 -13.14 5.12 -1.48
N HIS A 195 -14.21 5.87 -1.76
CA HIS A 195 -15.10 5.60 -2.90
C HIS A 195 -14.36 5.56 -4.25
N LEU A 196 -13.37 6.45 -4.45
CA LEU A 196 -12.56 6.43 -5.67
C LEU A 196 -11.61 5.23 -5.73
N ASP A 197 -11.13 4.72 -4.61
CA ASP A 197 -10.30 3.52 -4.60
C ASP A 197 -11.13 2.30 -5.00
N PHE A 198 -12.32 2.15 -4.42
CA PHE A 198 -13.26 1.09 -4.82
C PHE A 198 -13.58 1.16 -6.31
N LYS A 199 -13.98 2.34 -6.78
CA LYS A 199 -14.35 2.58 -8.18
C LYS A 199 -13.17 2.37 -9.15
N ASN A 200 -12.05 3.04 -8.93
CA ASN A 200 -10.97 3.11 -9.92
C ASN A 200 -10.11 1.85 -9.96
N PHE A 201 -10.06 1.09 -8.85
CA PHE A 201 -9.35 -0.19 -8.81
C PHE A 201 -10.29 -1.39 -8.90
N ASN A 202 -11.59 -1.18 -9.15
CA ASN A 202 -12.58 -2.24 -9.32
C ASN A 202 -12.58 -3.21 -8.13
N TYR A 203 -12.82 -2.67 -6.95
CA TYR A 203 -13.12 -3.43 -5.74
C TYR A 203 -14.59 -3.21 -5.38
N ASP A 204 -15.27 -4.28 -5.04
CA ASP A 204 -16.64 -4.22 -4.52
C ASP A 204 -16.62 -3.90 -3.02
N PRO A 205 -17.28 -2.82 -2.56
CA PRO A 205 -17.33 -2.46 -1.15
C PRO A 205 -17.98 -3.54 -0.29
N GLU A 206 -19.06 -4.17 -0.75
CA GLU A 206 -19.80 -5.18 0.01
C GLU A 206 -18.93 -6.44 0.21
N GLU A 207 -18.33 -6.95 -0.86
CA GLU A 207 -17.38 -8.08 -0.82
C GLU A 207 -16.20 -7.76 0.12
N ALA A 208 -15.72 -6.52 0.09
CA ALA A 208 -14.61 -6.08 0.94
C ALA A 208 -14.94 -6.24 2.43
N TRP A 209 -16.10 -5.77 2.89
CA TRP A 209 -16.54 -5.89 4.28
C TRP A 209 -16.93 -7.32 4.64
N ASN A 210 -17.65 -8.01 3.75
CA ASN A 210 -18.07 -9.41 3.92
C ASN A 210 -16.88 -10.35 4.15
N SER A 211 -15.72 -10.08 3.52
CA SER A 211 -14.50 -10.87 3.71
C SER A 211 -13.98 -10.90 5.17
N TYR A 212 -14.41 -9.91 5.97
CA TYR A 212 -14.11 -9.76 7.39
C TYR A 212 -15.32 -10.01 8.31
N GLY A 213 -16.44 -10.52 7.78
CA GLY A 213 -17.64 -10.83 8.55
C GLY A 213 -18.48 -9.62 8.94
N ILE A 214 -18.31 -8.49 8.25
CA ILE A 214 -19.13 -7.28 8.43
C ILE A 214 -20.08 -7.22 7.23
N HIS A 215 -21.37 -7.43 7.47
CA HIS A 215 -22.39 -7.47 6.43
C HIS A 215 -23.05 -6.10 6.29
N LEU A 216 -23.19 -5.62 5.05
CA LEU A 216 -23.96 -4.41 4.78
C LEU A 216 -25.43 -4.81 4.68
N GLU A 217 -26.29 -4.20 5.50
CA GLU A 217 -27.75 -4.33 5.38
C GLU A 217 -28.31 -3.51 4.21
#